data_AF-A0A0G3XCT9-F1
#
_entry.id   AF-A0A0G3XCT9-F1
#
_cell.length_a   1.000
_cell.length_b   1.000
_cell.length_c   1.000
_cell.angle_alpha   90.00
_cell.angle_beta   90.00
_cell.angle_gamma   90.00
#
_symmetry.space_group_name_H-M   'P 1'
#
loop_
_entity.id
_entity.type
_entity.pdbx_description
1 polymer ?
#
loop_
_entity_poly.entity_id
_entity_poly.type
_entity_poly.pdbx_seq_one_letter_code
_entity_poly.pdbx_strand_id
1 'polypeptide(L)'
;MAKAPAGNGTKIKKSTNGCPNSGSGAHTSSSTAASSYLTKAQVRAAIAAIDTSASSKLMSVARFRAFTAGIDPDDMLQEAILRALTSRSCPVGLKIEHFLMAVMRSLASAVIAKRERDEPLLREACNQSATPYAPDEAYEIAVRAEACRKALEDVAGNSPKTEGVIDGIGQGLCGKALADFGGMDQAELATTRRLIKRRAAKVWDEFKDLDLAA
;
A
#
# COMPACT_ATOMS: atom_id res chain seq x y z
N MET A 1 -58.37 52.64 16.76
CA MET A 1 -58.01 53.79 15.89
C MET A 1 -56.51 54.00 15.93
N ALA A 2 -55.96 54.80 15.00
CA ALA A 2 -54.51 55.02 14.76
C ALA A 2 -53.72 53.79 14.26
N LYS A 3 -52.60 54.04 13.56
CA LYS A 3 -51.92 53.06 12.69
C LYS A 3 -50.41 53.36 12.54
N ALA A 4 -49.56 52.41 12.95
CA ALA A 4 -48.11 52.28 12.74
C ALA A 4 -47.69 50.85 13.16
N PRO A 5 -46.46 50.33 12.91
CA PRO A 5 -45.29 50.90 12.25
C PRO A 5 -45.07 50.20 10.85
N ALA A 6 -43.94 49.68 10.34
CA ALA A 6 -42.55 49.53 10.80
C ALA A 6 -41.53 49.23 9.67
N GLY A 7 -40.28 49.67 9.85
CA GLY A 7 -39.06 49.08 9.27
C GLY A 7 -38.69 49.46 7.83
N ASN A 8 -37.47 49.22 7.33
CA ASN A 8 -36.17 48.80 7.91
C ASN A 8 -35.08 49.33 6.92
N GLY A 9 -33.77 49.41 7.17
CA GLY A 9 -32.89 48.97 8.27
C GLY A 9 -31.47 48.81 7.67
N THR A 10 -30.52 49.68 8.05
CA THR A 10 -29.28 49.91 7.27
C THR A 10 -28.14 48.92 7.59
N LYS A 11 -27.47 48.38 6.56
CA LYS A 11 -26.27 47.51 6.72
C LYS A 11 -24.97 48.31 6.64
N ILE A 12 -24.00 47.97 7.48
CA ILE A 12 -22.65 48.59 7.55
C ILE A 12 -21.63 47.76 6.73
N LYS A 13 -20.63 48.43 6.14
CA LYS A 13 -19.49 47.82 5.41
C LYS A 13 -18.17 47.97 6.17
N LYS A 14 -17.32 46.93 6.12
CA LYS A 14 -15.85 46.91 5.87
C LYS A 14 -15.43 45.42 5.82
N SER A 15 -14.68 44.85 4.87
CA SER A 15 -13.50 45.28 4.09
C SER A 15 -12.17 44.89 4.75
N THR A 16 -11.49 43.87 4.20
CA THR A 16 -10.11 43.99 3.65
C THR A 16 -9.70 42.78 2.80
N ASN A 17 -8.83 43.06 1.84
CA ASN A 17 -7.98 42.21 0.99
C ASN A 17 -7.36 40.99 1.72
N GLY A 18 -6.94 39.89 1.06
CA GLY A 18 -7.00 39.54 -0.36
C GLY A 18 -5.69 38.90 -0.86
N CYS A 19 -5.77 37.80 -1.64
CA CYS A 19 -4.66 37.23 -2.42
C CYS A 19 -5.21 36.43 -3.63
N PRO A 20 -4.56 36.48 -4.82
CA PRO A 20 -4.99 35.74 -5.99
C PRO A 20 -4.25 34.40 -6.15
N ASN A 21 -4.87 33.45 -6.86
CA ASN A 21 -4.14 32.79 -7.95
C ASN A 21 -5.09 32.47 -9.11
N SER A 22 -4.58 32.61 -10.33
CA SER A 22 -5.37 32.50 -11.57
C SER A 22 -5.41 31.06 -12.10
N GLY A 23 -6.45 30.76 -12.87
CA GLY A 23 -6.71 29.40 -13.34
C GLY A 23 -5.78 28.90 -14.45
N SER A 24 -5.46 27.61 -14.38
CA SER A 24 -5.17 26.71 -15.50
C SER A 24 -5.46 25.28 -15.00
N GLY A 25 -5.95 24.34 -15.78
CA GLY A 25 -6.41 24.36 -17.17
C GLY A 25 -7.02 22.97 -17.45
N ALA A 26 -8.03 22.85 -18.32
CA ALA A 26 -8.85 21.64 -18.36
C ALA A 26 -8.12 20.43 -18.96
N HIS A 27 -7.53 19.60 -18.10
CA HIS A 27 -7.13 18.22 -18.39
C HIS A 27 -7.91 17.22 -17.54
N THR A 28 -9.23 17.43 -17.45
CA THR A 28 -10.18 16.38 -17.08
C THR A 28 -10.24 15.35 -18.20
N SER A 29 -9.20 14.52 -18.30
CA SER A 29 -9.25 13.23 -19.01
C SER A 29 -10.10 12.25 -18.19
N SER A 30 -11.39 12.60 -18.04
CA SER A 30 -12.41 11.77 -17.42
C SER A 30 -12.73 10.62 -18.37
N SER A 31 -11.81 9.67 -18.44
CA SER A 31 -12.03 8.35 -19.00
C SER A 31 -12.96 7.60 -18.05
N THR A 32 -14.25 7.98 -18.07
CA THR A 32 -15.33 7.33 -17.32
C THR A 32 -15.68 6.01 -17.99
N ALA A 33 -14.69 5.13 -18.11
CA ALA A 33 -14.95 3.70 -18.13
C ALA A 33 -15.70 3.40 -16.83
N ALA A 34 -16.98 3.05 -16.95
CA ALA A 34 -17.79 2.68 -15.81
C ALA A 34 -17.19 1.41 -15.20
N SER A 35 -16.36 1.58 -14.16
CA SER A 35 -15.61 0.50 -13.52
C SER A 35 -16.61 -0.43 -12.84
N SER A 36 -17.01 -1.47 -13.57
CA SER A 36 -17.90 -2.51 -13.05
C SER A 36 -17.17 -3.26 -11.95
N TYR A 37 -17.86 -3.53 -10.84
CA TYR A 37 -17.32 -4.25 -9.70
C TYR A 37 -17.96 -5.63 -9.60
N LEU A 38 -17.17 -6.62 -9.15
CA LEU A 38 -17.70 -7.96 -8.86
C LEU A 38 -18.76 -7.87 -7.76
N THR A 39 -19.88 -8.55 -7.96
CA THR A 39 -20.92 -8.69 -6.93
C THR A 39 -20.38 -9.46 -5.73
N LYS A 40 -20.98 -9.27 -4.53
CA LYS A 40 -20.56 -10.00 -3.33
C LYS A 40 -20.64 -11.52 -3.48
N ALA A 41 -21.53 -12.04 -4.34
CA ALA A 41 -21.59 -13.46 -4.67
C ALA A 41 -20.38 -13.92 -5.51
N GLN A 42 -20.01 -13.16 -6.54
CA GLN A 42 -18.81 -13.44 -7.34
C GLN A 42 -17.52 -13.31 -6.50
N VAL A 43 -17.43 -12.34 -5.60
CA VAL A 43 -16.28 -12.20 -4.68
C VAL A 43 -16.17 -13.42 -3.76
N ARG A 44 -17.27 -13.89 -3.15
CA ARG A 44 -17.26 -15.14 -2.36
C ARG A 44 -16.81 -16.35 -3.17
N ALA A 45 -17.37 -16.53 -4.38
CA ALA A 45 -17.03 -17.66 -5.25
C ALA A 45 -15.56 -17.62 -5.69
N ALA A 46 -15.03 -16.42 -5.98
CA ALA A 46 -13.62 -16.24 -6.30
C ALA A 46 -12.71 -16.53 -5.09
N ILE A 47 -13.05 -16.04 -3.90
CA ILE A 47 -12.29 -16.30 -2.66
C ILE A 47 -12.32 -17.80 -2.29
N ALA A 48 -13.44 -18.48 -2.49
CA ALA A 48 -13.55 -19.93 -2.26
C ALA A 48 -12.74 -20.78 -3.25
N ALA A 49 -12.14 -20.17 -4.28
CA ALA A 49 -11.32 -20.84 -5.30
C ALA A 49 -9.82 -20.45 -5.22
N ILE A 50 -9.38 -19.63 -4.25
CA ILE A 50 -7.96 -19.29 -4.07
C ILE A 50 -7.26 -20.30 -3.16
N ASP A 51 -5.96 -20.50 -3.39
CA ASP A 51 -5.10 -21.22 -2.46
C ASP A 51 -4.66 -20.30 -1.30
N THR A 52 -5.13 -20.61 -0.09
CA THR A 52 -4.70 -19.97 1.18
C THR A 52 -3.76 -20.86 2.01
N SER A 53 -3.19 -21.93 1.42
CA SER A 53 -2.24 -22.80 2.12
C SER A 53 -0.99 -22.06 2.61
N ALA A 54 -0.32 -22.64 3.61
CA ALA A 54 0.93 -22.10 4.16
C ALA A 54 2.04 -21.90 3.11
N SER A 55 1.97 -22.62 1.98
CA SER A 55 2.85 -22.54 0.82
C SER A 55 2.40 -21.56 -0.28
N SER A 56 1.19 -21.00 -0.20
CA SER A 56 0.63 -20.22 -1.31
C SER A 56 1.32 -18.87 -1.51
N LYS A 57 1.31 -18.38 -2.76
CA LYS A 57 1.81 -17.03 -3.07
C LYS A 57 1.07 -15.95 -2.28
N LEU A 58 -0.22 -16.14 -2.00
CA LEU A 58 -1.02 -15.18 -1.25
C LEU A 58 -0.56 -15.12 0.21
N MET A 59 -0.31 -16.28 0.83
CA MET A 59 0.24 -16.38 2.18
C MET A 59 1.69 -15.84 2.27
N SER A 60 2.51 -16.05 1.24
CA SER A 60 3.84 -15.44 1.14
C SER A 60 3.79 -13.90 1.17
N VAL A 61 2.85 -13.29 0.44
CA VAL A 61 2.64 -11.83 0.48
C VAL A 61 2.04 -11.38 1.82
N ALA A 62 1.15 -12.17 2.43
CA ALA A 62 0.62 -11.90 3.77
C ALA A 62 1.75 -11.83 4.80
N ARG A 63 2.63 -12.84 4.88
CA ARG A 63 3.81 -12.83 5.76
C ARG A 63 4.70 -11.61 5.58
N PHE A 64 5.04 -11.27 4.33
CA PHE A 64 5.87 -10.09 4.06
C PHE A 64 5.21 -8.79 4.57
N ARG A 65 3.94 -8.56 4.26
CA ARG A 65 3.24 -7.33 4.65
C ARG A 65 2.91 -7.28 6.14
N ALA A 66 2.57 -8.41 6.75
CA ALA A 66 2.31 -8.55 8.17
C ALA A 66 3.57 -8.32 9.01
N PHE A 67 4.71 -8.89 8.59
CA PHE A 67 6.02 -8.59 9.18
C PHE A 67 6.33 -7.08 9.13
N THR A 68 6.19 -6.43 7.98
CA THR A 68 6.46 -4.96 7.89
C THR A 68 5.51 -4.11 8.75
N ALA A 69 4.34 -4.64 9.11
CA ALA A 69 3.34 -3.96 9.92
C ALA A 69 3.40 -4.30 11.42
N GLY A 70 4.15 -5.34 11.82
CA GLY A 70 4.17 -5.85 13.20
C GLY A 70 2.86 -6.53 13.61
N ILE A 71 2.18 -7.22 12.68
CA ILE A 71 0.97 -8.02 12.97
C ILE A 71 1.12 -9.46 12.43
N ASP A 72 0.17 -10.32 12.77
CA ASP A 72 0.19 -11.73 12.35
C ASP A 72 -0.20 -11.92 10.86
N PRO A 73 0.43 -12.86 10.11
CA PRO A 73 0.10 -13.15 8.72
C PRO A 73 -1.31 -13.67 8.46
N ASP A 74 -1.84 -14.54 9.33
CA ASP A 74 -3.17 -15.12 9.17
C ASP A 74 -4.24 -14.07 9.49
N ASP A 75 -4.03 -13.23 10.51
CA ASP A 75 -4.87 -12.04 10.78
C ASP A 75 -4.88 -11.08 9.58
N MET A 76 -3.72 -10.79 8.98
CA MET A 76 -3.65 -9.88 7.83
C MET A 76 -4.41 -10.43 6.62
N LEU A 77 -4.32 -11.74 6.35
CA LEU A 77 -5.05 -12.38 5.27
C LEU A 77 -6.56 -12.43 5.56
N GLN A 78 -6.95 -12.76 6.80
CA GLN A 78 -8.34 -12.82 7.22
C GLN A 78 -9.02 -11.44 7.14
N GLU A 79 -8.37 -10.38 7.62
CA GLU A 79 -8.88 -9.00 7.55
C GLU A 79 -8.94 -8.51 6.08
N ALA A 80 -8.01 -8.92 5.22
CA ALA A 80 -8.10 -8.61 3.79
C ALA A 80 -9.31 -9.28 3.11
N ILE A 81 -9.58 -10.54 3.44
CA ILE A 81 -10.77 -11.29 3.01
C ILE A 81 -12.05 -10.66 3.56
N LEU A 82 -12.08 -10.31 4.85
CA LEU A 82 -13.22 -9.64 5.49
C LEU A 82 -13.52 -8.29 4.83
N ARG A 83 -12.49 -7.49 4.52
CA ARG A 83 -12.66 -6.22 3.79
C ARG A 83 -13.15 -6.42 2.36
N ALA A 84 -12.67 -7.44 1.65
CA ALA A 84 -13.18 -7.79 0.31
C ALA A 84 -14.67 -8.18 0.30
N LEU A 85 -15.18 -8.77 1.39
CA LEU A 85 -16.59 -9.15 1.53
C LEU A 85 -17.47 -8.01 2.07
N THR A 86 -16.92 -7.09 2.84
CA THR A 86 -17.67 -6.03 3.54
C THR A 86 -17.62 -4.68 2.83
N SER A 87 -16.42 -4.13 2.63
CA SER A 87 -16.14 -2.69 2.54
C SER A 87 -15.23 -2.26 1.37
N ARG A 88 -14.61 -3.21 0.66
CA ARG A 88 -13.80 -2.97 -0.54
C ARG A 88 -14.43 -3.68 -1.75
N SER A 89 -14.66 -2.95 -2.84
CA SER A 89 -15.20 -3.50 -4.08
C SER A 89 -14.08 -3.95 -5.02
N CYS A 90 -14.09 -5.22 -5.46
CA CYS A 90 -13.13 -5.73 -6.45
C CYS A 90 -13.55 -5.32 -7.87
N PRO A 91 -12.71 -4.63 -8.66
CA PRO A 91 -13.00 -4.35 -10.07
C PRO A 91 -13.16 -5.62 -10.90
N VAL A 92 -14.03 -5.59 -11.90
CA VAL A 92 -14.15 -6.66 -12.91
C VAL A 92 -12.86 -6.72 -13.73
N GLY A 93 -12.39 -7.95 -13.99
CA GLY A 93 -11.16 -8.21 -14.73
C GLY A 93 -9.88 -8.20 -13.89
N LEU A 94 -9.92 -7.70 -12.64
CA LEU A 94 -8.82 -7.89 -11.69
C LEU A 94 -8.91 -9.30 -11.06
N LYS A 95 -7.77 -9.99 -10.99
CA LYS A 95 -7.66 -11.26 -10.26
C LYS A 95 -7.88 -11.06 -8.76
N ILE A 96 -8.62 -11.96 -8.13
CA ILE A 96 -8.99 -11.86 -6.72
C ILE A 96 -7.75 -11.93 -5.80
N GLU A 97 -6.71 -12.70 -6.16
CA GLU A 97 -5.47 -12.74 -5.38
C GLU A 97 -4.75 -11.38 -5.43
N HIS A 98 -4.69 -10.74 -6.60
CA HIS A 98 -4.06 -9.43 -6.79
C HIS A 98 -4.81 -8.33 -6.03
N PHE A 99 -6.14 -8.42 -6.01
CA PHE A 99 -7.00 -7.53 -5.21
C PHE A 99 -6.73 -7.70 -3.71
N LEU A 100 -6.67 -8.93 -3.20
CA LEU A 100 -6.34 -9.19 -1.79
C LEU A 100 -4.91 -8.72 -1.44
N MET A 101 -3.92 -8.90 -2.32
CA MET A 101 -2.57 -8.36 -2.15
C MET A 101 -2.56 -6.83 -2.03
N ALA A 102 -3.38 -6.12 -2.82
CA ALA A 102 -3.55 -4.67 -2.71
C ALA A 102 -4.28 -4.25 -1.41
N VAL A 103 -5.25 -5.03 -0.93
CA VAL A 103 -5.89 -4.81 0.38
C VAL A 103 -4.91 -5.03 1.54
N MET A 104 -4.09 -6.09 1.50
CA MET A 104 -3.03 -6.35 2.49
C MET A 104 -1.98 -5.22 2.53
N ARG A 105 -1.58 -4.67 1.36
CA ARG A 105 -0.77 -3.43 1.32
C ARG A 105 -1.47 -2.28 2.03
N SER A 106 -2.75 -2.03 1.71
CA SER A 106 -3.54 -0.95 2.31
C SER A 106 -3.72 -1.12 3.82
N LEU A 107 -3.69 -2.36 4.34
CA LEU A 107 -3.69 -2.66 5.77
C LEU A 107 -2.34 -2.33 6.39
N ALA A 108 -1.25 -2.89 5.85
CA ALA A 108 0.11 -2.66 6.34
C ALA A 108 0.45 -1.17 6.43
N SER A 109 0.23 -0.41 5.35
CA SER A 109 0.48 1.04 5.34
C SER A 109 -0.36 1.81 6.36
N ALA A 110 -1.59 1.37 6.67
CA ALA A 110 -2.44 2.03 7.67
C ALA A 110 -2.00 1.70 9.12
N VAL A 111 -1.43 0.52 9.36
CA VAL A 111 -0.84 0.15 10.66
C VAL A 111 0.49 0.88 10.86
N ILE A 112 1.36 0.90 9.86
CA ILE A 112 2.65 1.60 9.89
C ILE A 112 2.43 3.11 10.11
N ALA A 113 1.59 3.76 9.29
CA ALA A 113 1.25 5.17 9.43
C ALA A 113 0.34 5.48 10.65
N LYS A 114 -0.04 4.47 11.45
CA LYS A 114 -0.53 4.66 12.83
C LYS A 114 0.63 4.60 13.81
N ARG A 115 1.45 3.54 13.77
CA ARG A 115 2.64 3.39 14.62
C ARG A 115 3.56 4.61 14.56
N GLU A 116 3.80 5.17 13.38
CA GLU A 116 4.64 6.38 13.19
C GLU A 116 4.08 7.65 13.86
N ARG A 117 2.75 7.78 13.96
CA ARG A 117 2.09 8.90 14.65
C ARG A 117 2.00 8.69 16.16
N ASP A 118 1.93 7.44 16.58
CA ASP A 118 1.80 7.05 17.98
C ASP A 118 3.19 6.84 18.65
N GLU A 119 4.27 6.71 17.87
CA GLU A 119 5.68 6.54 18.29
C GLU A 119 6.13 7.56 19.36
N PRO A 120 5.88 8.88 19.20
CA PRO A 120 6.27 9.88 20.19
C PRO A 120 5.60 9.70 21.56
N LEU A 121 4.47 8.99 21.63
CA LEU A 121 3.72 8.70 22.86
C LEU A 121 4.07 7.31 23.42
N LEU A 122 4.36 6.33 22.56
CA LEU A 122 4.71 4.96 22.96
C LEU A 122 6.11 4.88 23.58
N ARG A 123 7.03 5.78 23.21
CA ARG A 123 8.41 5.83 23.72
C ARG A 123 8.50 6.12 25.24
N GLU A 124 7.44 6.65 25.85
CA GLU A 124 7.33 6.85 27.31
C GLU A 124 6.48 5.77 28.00
N ALA A 125 5.77 4.91 27.25
CA ALA A 125 4.76 4.00 27.77
C ALA A 125 5.13 2.50 27.72
N CYS A 126 5.85 2.05 26.68
CA CYS A 126 5.98 0.62 26.37
C CYS A 126 7.35 0.03 26.70
N ASN A 127 7.62 -0.10 28.00
CA ASN A 127 8.78 -0.84 28.53
C ASN A 127 8.42 -2.31 28.88
N GLN A 128 7.54 -2.94 28.08
CA GLN A 128 7.01 -4.29 28.30
C GLN A 128 6.92 -5.07 26.97
N SER A 129 7.31 -6.33 27.02
CA SER A 129 7.61 -7.16 25.85
C SER A 129 6.43 -7.99 25.35
N ALA A 130 6.37 -8.20 24.03
CA ALA A 130 5.68 -9.38 23.47
C ALA A 130 6.35 -10.68 23.98
N THR A 131 5.68 -11.82 23.80
CA THR A 131 6.23 -13.14 24.18
C THR A 131 7.62 -13.36 23.56
N PRO A 132 8.65 -13.66 24.36
CA PRO A 132 10.00 -13.81 23.83
C PRO A 132 10.09 -15.10 22.99
N TYR A 133 10.51 -14.92 21.73
CA TYR A 133 11.33 -15.94 21.06
C TYR A 133 12.60 -16.19 21.88
N ALA A 134 13.32 -17.27 21.58
CA ALA A 134 14.68 -17.40 22.09
C ALA A 134 15.51 -16.16 21.65
N PRO A 135 16.41 -15.62 22.51
CA PRO A 135 17.05 -14.32 22.26
C PRO A 135 17.93 -14.27 21.00
N ASP A 136 18.38 -15.44 20.55
CA ASP A 136 19.05 -15.72 19.28
C ASP A 136 18.06 -15.66 18.10
N GLU A 137 17.00 -16.47 18.10
CA GLU A 137 16.02 -16.54 17.00
C GLU A 137 15.40 -15.16 16.66
N ALA A 138 14.95 -14.40 17.67
CA ALA A 138 14.40 -13.06 17.43
C ALA A 138 15.44 -12.08 16.87
N TYR A 139 16.70 -12.20 17.30
CA TYR A 139 17.79 -11.36 16.82
C TYR A 139 18.15 -11.70 15.36
N GLU A 140 18.27 -12.98 15.03
CA GLU A 140 18.54 -13.44 13.66
C GLU A 140 17.41 -13.06 12.69
N ILE A 141 16.14 -13.23 13.10
CA ILE A 141 14.98 -12.80 12.30
C ILE A 141 15.02 -11.28 12.07
N ALA A 142 15.31 -10.48 13.10
CA ALA A 142 15.38 -9.03 12.98
C ALA A 142 16.55 -8.57 12.08
N VAL A 143 17.74 -9.16 12.24
CA VAL A 143 18.93 -8.85 11.43
C VAL A 143 18.72 -9.27 9.97
N ARG A 144 18.23 -10.48 9.71
CA ARG A 144 17.95 -10.99 8.35
C ARG A 144 16.86 -10.15 7.67
N ALA A 145 15.85 -9.69 8.42
CA ALA A 145 14.80 -8.82 7.88
C ALA A 145 15.28 -7.39 7.59
N GLU A 146 16.11 -6.79 8.46
CA GLU A 146 16.70 -5.47 8.24
C GLU A 146 17.66 -5.48 7.03
N ALA A 147 18.44 -6.54 6.88
CA ALA A 147 19.25 -6.77 5.68
C ALA A 147 18.37 -6.89 4.41
N CYS A 148 17.25 -7.62 4.47
CA CYS A 148 16.27 -7.70 3.38
C CYS A 148 15.61 -6.34 3.06
N ARG A 149 15.30 -5.53 4.08
CA ARG A 149 14.74 -4.17 3.92
C ARG A 149 15.71 -3.28 3.17
N LYS A 150 16.95 -3.20 3.64
CA LYS A 150 18.03 -2.43 3.02
C LYS A 150 18.29 -2.90 1.58
N ALA A 151 18.32 -4.20 1.33
CA ALA A 151 18.47 -4.77 -0.01
C ALA A 151 17.36 -4.32 -0.98
N LEU A 152 16.10 -4.27 -0.52
CA LEU A 152 14.98 -3.76 -1.32
C LEU A 152 15.10 -2.25 -1.59
N GLU A 153 15.57 -1.47 -0.61
CA GLU A 153 15.82 -0.03 -0.74
C GLU A 153 16.98 0.27 -1.72
N ASP A 154 18.07 -0.50 -1.69
CA ASP A 154 19.19 -0.40 -2.65
C ASP A 154 18.76 -0.81 -4.08
N VAL A 155 17.85 -1.78 -4.23
CA VAL A 155 17.27 -2.17 -5.53
C VAL A 155 16.29 -1.12 -6.05
N ALA A 156 15.46 -0.54 -5.19
CA ALA A 156 14.59 0.59 -5.51
C ALA A 156 15.39 1.85 -5.89
N GLY A 157 16.44 2.15 -5.13
CA GLY A 157 17.32 3.30 -5.31
C GLY A 157 16.58 4.63 -5.34
N ASN A 158 15.66 4.82 -4.38
CA ASN A 158 14.84 6.03 -4.15
C ASN A 158 14.19 6.57 -5.44
N SER A 159 13.53 5.68 -6.18
CA SER A 159 12.99 5.95 -7.51
C SER A 159 11.53 5.49 -7.55
N PRO A 160 10.54 6.41 -7.50
CA PRO A 160 9.12 6.05 -7.47
C PRO A 160 8.65 5.18 -8.63
N LYS A 161 9.23 5.34 -9.84
CA LYS A 161 8.96 4.43 -10.98
C LYS A 161 9.50 3.01 -10.73
N THR A 162 10.65 2.89 -10.07
CA THR A 162 11.26 1.60 -9.74
C THR A 162 10.49 0.91 -8.61
N GLU A 163 10.15 1.64 -7.56
CA GLU A 163 9.31 1.19 -6.44
C GLU A 163 7.93 0.73 -6.93
N GLY A 164 7.26 1.51 -7.77
CA GLY A 164 5.97 1.14 -8.37
C GLY A 164 6.02 -0.16 -9.18
N VAL A 165 7.14 -0.45 -9.86
CA VAL A 165 7.32 -1.73 -10.58
C VAL A 165 7.59 -2.89 -9.61
N ILE A 166 8.37 -2.67 -8.55
CA ILE A 166 8.61 -3.68 -7.50
C ILE A 166 7.29 -4.02 -6.79
N ASP A 167 6.52 -3.01 -6.36
CA ASP A 167 5.22 -3.19 -5.70
C ASP A 167 4.16 -3.78 -6.63
N GLY A 168 4.16 -3.43 -7.92
CA GLY A 168 3.29 -4.04 -8.92
C GLY A 168 3.59 -5.53 -9.12
N ILE A 169 4.87 -5.91 -9.18
CA ILE A 169 5.31 -7.32 -9.22
C ILE A 169 4.91 -8.05 -7.93
N GLY A 170 5.03 -7.40 -6.77
CA GLY A 170 4.56 -7.92 -5.47
C GLY A 170 3.06 -8.17 -5.42
N GLN A 171 2.26 -7.37 -6.12
CA GLN A 171 0.81 -7.58 -6.34
C GLN A 171 0.50 -8.60 -7.46
N GLY A 172 1.52 -9.19 -8.11
CA GLY A 172 1.36 -10.14 -9.21
C GLY A 172 1.05 -9.53 -10.58
N LEU A 173 1.08 -8.20 -10.71
CA LEU A 173 0.81 -7.52 -11.98
C LEU A 173 1.90 -7.80 -13.00
N CYS A 174 1.52 -7.91 -14.27
CA CYS A 174 2.43 -8.21 -15.37
C CYS A 174 2.00 -7.50 -16.67
N GLY A 175 2.92 -7.44 -17.65
CA GLY A 175 2.66 -6.89 -18.99
C GLY A 175 2.04 -5.50 -18.97
N LYS A 176 0.88 -5.34 -19.60
CA LYS A 176 0.16 -4.07 -19.64
C LYS A 176 -0.29 -3.60 -18.25
N ALA A 177 -0.88 -4.48 -17.44
CA ALA A 177 -1.39 -4.12 -16.11
C ALA A 177 -0.30 -3.59 -15.16
N LEU A 178 0.95 -4.02 -15.33
CA LEU A 178 2.10 -3.52 -14.57
C LEU A 178 2.56 -2.13 -15.04
N ALA A 179 2.46 -1.83 -16.34
CA ALA A 179 2.79 -0.52 -16.89
C ALA A 179 1.71 0.52 -16.58
N ASP A 180 0.43 0.12 -16.75
CA ASP A 180 -0.74 0.91 -16.38
C ASP A 180 -0.70 1.28 -14.87
N PHE A 181 -0.34 0.33 -14.00
CA PHE A 181 -0.13 0.58 -12.56
C PHE A 181 1.07 1.49 -12.27
N GLY A 182 2.17 1.34 -13.02
CA GLY A 182 3.38 2.14 -12.87
C GLY A 182 3.34 3.53 -13.51
N GLY A 183 2.23 3.91 -14.16
CA GLY A 183 2.10 5.19 -14.86
C GLY A 183 3.11 5.37 -16.00
N MET A 184 3.47 4.27 -16.69
CA MET A 184 4.59 4.21 -17.64
C MET A 184 4.23 3.43 -18.90
N ASP A 185 4.97 3.61 -19.99
CA ASP A 185 4.79 2.80 -21.21
C ASP A 185 5.54 1.45 -21.15
N GLN A 186 5.38 0.61 -22.18
CA GLN A 186 6.02 -0.71 -22.24
C GLN A 186 7.55 -0.67 -22.41
N ALA A 187 8.11 0.36 -23.05
CA ALA A 187 9.55 0.54 -23.21
C ALA A 187 10.18 1.10 -21.92
N GLU A 188 9.52 2.02 -21.24
CA GLU A 188 9.86 2.44 -19.88
C GLU A 188 9.82 1.26 -18.90
N LEU A 189 8.77 0.43 -18.94
CA LEU A 189 8.66 -0.77 -18.10
C LEU A 189 9.78 -1.77 -18.42
N ALA A 190 10.07 -2.03 -19.69
CA ALA A 190 11.16 -2.92 -20.09
C ALA A 190 12.53 -2.41 -19.60
N THR A 191 12.75 -1.09 -19.66
CA THR A 191 13.98 -0.43 -19.18
C THR A 191 14.09 -0.50 -17.65
N THR A 192 13.00 -0.20 -16.94
CA THR A 192 12.92 -0.27 -15.48
C THR A 192 13.13 -1.69 -14.97
N ARG A 193 12.53 -2.69 -15.61
CA ARG A 193 12.75 -4.11 -15.27
C ARG A 193 14.19 -4.57 -15.52
N ARG A 194 14.89 -4.04 -16.54
CA ARG A 194 16.33 -4.29 -16.75
C ARG A 194 17.18 -3.63 -15.65
N LEU A 195 16.85 -2.41 -15.22
CA LEU A 195 17.50 -1.73 -14.10
C LEU A 195 17.34 -2.51 -12.79
N ILE A 196 16.10 -2.90 -12.45
CA ILE A 196 15.79 -3.72 -11.27
C ILE A 196 16.58 -5.03 -11.31
N LYS A 197 16.54 -5.78 -12.42
CA LYS A 197 17.28 -7.05 -12.53
C LYS A 197 18.79 -6.87 -12.30
N ARG A 198 19.39 -5.78 -12.81
CA ARG A 198 20.83 -5.50 -12.64
C ARG A 198 21.18 -5.14 -11.19
N ARG A 199 20.37 -4.31 -10.52
CA ARG A 199 20.58 -3.97 -9.10
C ARG A 199 20.36 -5.20 -8.21
N ALA A 200 19.27 -5.94 -8.43
CA ALA A 200 18.95 -7.14 -7.69
C ALA A 200 20.03 -8.23 -7.83
N ALA A 201 20.66 -8.38 -9.00
CA ALA A 201 21.80 -9.29 -9.17
C ALA A 201 22.98 -8.88 -8.28
N LYS A 202 23.41 -7.61 -8.30
CA LYS A 202 24.49 -7.09 -7.44
C LYS A 202 24.21 -7.36 -5.96
N VAL A 203 23.03 -6.97 -5.49
CA VAL A 203 22.62 -7.10 -4.07
C VAL A 203 22.45 -8.58 -3.67
N TRP A 204 22.04 -9.45 -4.60
CA TRP A 204 21.95 -10.89 -4.37
C TRP A 204 23.33 -11.57 -4.29
N ASP A 205 24.29 -11.13 -5.10
CA ASP A 205 25.67 -11.61 -5.00
C ASP A 205 26.31 -11.16 -3.68
N GLU A 206 26.10 -9.91 -3.27
CA GLU A 206 26.50 -9.39 -1.94
C GLU A 206 25.82 -10.13 -0.76
N PHE A 207 24.67 -10.77 -0.98
CA PHE A 207 23.99 -11.61 0.00
C PHE A 207 24.56 -13.03 0.11
N LYS A 208 25.08 -13.61 -0.99
CA LYS A 208 25.75 -14.92 -0.96
C LYS A 208 27.01 -14.88 -0.11
N ASP A 209 27.75 -13.78 -0.18
CA ASP A 209 28.96 -13.57 0.61
C ASP A 209 28.67 -13.47 2.12
N LEU A 210 27.40 -13.19 2.51
CA LEU A 210 26.93 -13.22 3.89
C LEU A 210 26.44 -14.61 4.33
N ASP A 211 25.62 -15.30 3.53
CA ASP A 211 25.18 -16.69 3.81
C ASP A 211 26.35 -17.73 3.70
N LEU A 212 27.55 -17.31 3.26
CA LEU A 212 28.81 -18.09 3.30
C LEU A 212 29.74 -17.70 4.47
N ALA A 213 29.37 -16.70 5.28
CA ALA A 213 30.17 -16.19 6.40
C ALA A 213 29.54 -16.47 7.78
N ALA A 214 28.50 -17.30 7.82
CA ALA A 214 27.76 -17.77 9.00
C ALA A 214 27.83 -19.30 9.10
#